data_AF-A0A1S3JTJ0-F1
#
_entry.id   AF-A0A1S3JTJ0-F1
#
_cell.length_a   1.000
_cell.length_b   1.000
_cell.length_c   1.000
_cell.angle_alpha   90.00
_cell.angle_beta   90.00
_cell.angle_gamma   90.00
#
_symmetry.space_group_name_H-M   'P 1'
#
loop_
_entity.id
_entity.type
_entity.pdbx_description
1 polymer ?
#
loop_
_entity_poly.entity_id
_entity_poly.type
_entity_poly.pdbx_seq_one_letter_code
_entity_poly.pdbx_strand_id
1 'polypeptide(L)'
;MKFLVVVICVVGAVYAGQCPKTCKEKEAEFDALPPALGRERPICTPEGTFAMKQNRGSMSYCVDECGVRLADYVMKQRWVRHDCSCARDKADAGIYTKHPDCDRYGAYAARPKV
;
A
#
# COMPACT_ATOMS: atom_id res chain seq x y z
N MET A 1 28.54 2.68 42.96
CA MET A 1 28.15 3.64 41.91
C MET A 1 27.38 2.87 40.86
N LYS A 2 26.10 3.21 40.67
CA LYS A 2 25.13 2.49 39.83
C LYS A 2 25.38 2.83 38.35
N PHE A 3 25.91 1.89 37.57
CA PHE A 3 25.84 1.96 36.10
C PHE A 3 24.55 1.26 35.66
N LEU A 4 23.46 2.02 35.74
CA LEU A 4 22.11 1.63 35.36
C LEU A 4 21.83 2.19 33.96
N VAL A 5 22.59 1.78 32.94
CA VAL A 5 22.28 2.05 31.53
C VAL A 5 22.82 0.93 30.65
N VAL A 6 22.26 -0.27 30.79
CA VAL A 6 22.14 -1.23 29.68
C VAL A 6 20.65 -1.38 29.37
N VAL A 7 19.99 -0.24 29.28
CA VAL A 7 18.75 -0.04 28.52
C VAL A 7 19.27 0.80 27.36
N ILE A 8 19.59 0.21 26.22
CA ILE A 8 18.67 0.17 25.11
C ILE A 8 19.14 -1.01 24.23
N CYS A 9 18.41 -2.10 24.32
CA CYS A 9 18.51 -3.26 23.45
C CYS A 9 18.46 -2.83 21.99
N VAL A 10 19.58 -2.82 21.26
CA VAL A 10 19.58 -3.04 19.80
C VAL A 10 18.54 -2.19 19.03
N VAL A 11 18.30 -0.93 19.42
CA VAL A 11 17.35 -0.01 18.75
C VAL A 11 17.94 0.55 17.44
N GLY A 12 19.14 0.09 17.06
CA GLY A 12 19.96 0.68 16.02
C GLY A 12 19.97 -0.05 14.67
N ALA A 13 18.98 -0.89 14.37
CA ALA A 13 18.83 -1.44 13.04
C ALA A 13 17.44 -1.11 12.48
N VAL A 14 17.39 0.04 11.81
CA VAL A 14 16.54 0.30 10.65
C VAL A 14 15.05 0.51 10.96
N TYR A 15 14.67 1.78 11.10
CA TYR A 15 13.30 2.26 10.88
C TYR A 15 12.88 2.06 9.40
N ALA A 16 12.70 0.80 8.98
CA ALA A 16 11.95 0.48 7.78
C ALA A 16 10.49 0.20 8.17
N GLY A 17 9.54 0.90 7.56
CA GLY A 17 8.20 0.37 7.26
C GLY A 17 7.40 -0.34 8.37
N GLN A 18 7.15 0.28 9.52
CA GLN A 18 6.27 -0.34 10.52
C GLN A 18 4.80 -0.12 10.20
N CYS A 19 4.32 -0.79 9.15
CA CYS A 19 2.90 -0.87 8.85
C CYS A 19 2.15 -1.45 10.06
N PRO A 20 1.01 -0.88 10.49
CA PRO A 20 0.30 -1.34 11.70
C PRO A 20 -0.09 -2.83 11.66
N LYS A 21 -0.33 -3.34 10.44
CA LYS A 21 -0.52 -4.75 10.13
C LYS A 21 0.12 -5.07 8.80
N THR A 22 0.73 -6.23 8.72
CA THR A 22 1.22 -6.84 7.49
C THR A 22 0.04 -7.28 6.61
N CYS A 23 0.29 -7.51 5.32
CA CYS A 23 -0.74 -8.03 4.44
C CYS A 23 -1.17 -9.45 4.86
N LYS A 24 -0.25 -10.26 5.38
CA LYS A 24 -0.51 -11.63 5.88
C LYS A 24 -1.44 -11.64 7.10
N GLU A 25 -1.26 -10.72 8.04
CA GLU A 25 -2.18 -10.57 9.17
C GLU A 25 -3.59 -10.19 8.69
N LYS A 26 -3.70 -9.34 7.66
CA LYS A 26 -4.99 -9.02 7.05
C LYS A 26 -5.63 -10.18 6.28
N GLU A 27 -4.85 -11.05 5.65
CA GLU A 27 -5.36 -12.29 5.07
C GLU A 27 -5.91 -13.23 6.16
N ALA A 28 -5.16 -13.41 7.26
CA ALA A 28 -5.60 -14.23 8.38
C ALA A 28 -6.88 -13.69 9.04
N GLU A 29 -7.00 -12.37 9.21
CA GLU A 29 -8.24 -11.71 9.67
C GLU A 29 -9.42 -11.98 8.72
N PHE A 30 -9.17 -11.96 7.41
CA PHE A 30 -10.21 -12.27 6.42
C PHE A 30 -10.68 -13.73 6.55
N ASP A 31 -9.75 -14.67 6.69
CA ASP A 31 -10.04 -16.10 6.79
C ASP A 31 -10.69 -16.50 8.12
N ALA A 32 -10.39 -15.78 9.21
CA ALA A 32 -10.95 -16.04 10.54
C ALA A 32 -12.44 -15.66 10.67
N LEU A 33 -13.00 -14.95 9.68
CA LEU A 33 -14.38 -14.47 9.71
C LEU A 33 -15.26 -15.27 8.73
N PRO A 34 -16.55 -15.50 9.04
CA PRO A 34 -17.49 -16.12 8.12
C PRO A 34 -17.56 -15.36 6.78
N PRO A 35 -17.75 -16.05 5.64
CA PRO A 35 -17.89 -15.40 4.34
C PRO A 35 -18.96 -14.30 4.36
N ALA A 36 -18.64 -13.12 3.84
CA ALA A 36 -19.57 -12.01 3.73
C ALA A 36 -19.49 -11.37 2.34
N LEU A 37 -20.65 -11.14 1.72
CA LEU A 37 -20.74 -10.49 0.41
C LEU A 37 -20.11 -9.09 0.50
N GLY A 38 -19.25 -8.77 -0.48
CA GLY A 38 -18.57 -7.49 -0.57
C GLY A 38 -17.38 -7.32 0.38
N ARG A 39 -17.05 -8.32 1.21
CA ARG A 39 -15.76 -8.35 1.91
C ARG A 39 -14.67 -8.79 0.92
N GLU A 40 -13.61 -7.99 0.82
CA GLU A 40 -12.49 -8.27 -0.07
C GLU A 40 -11.32 -8.82 0.73
N ARG A 41 -10.72 -9.89 0.22
CA ARG A 41 -9.42 -10.38 0.69
C ARG A 41 -8.35 -9.39 0.20
N PRO A 42 -7.42 -8.95 1.05
CA PRO A 42 -6.34 -8.07 0.62
C PRO A 42 -5.49 -8.78 -0.45
N ILE A 43 -4.95 -8.00 -1.39
CA ILE A 43 -4.00 -8.52 -2.37
C ILE A 43 -2.59 -8.27 -1.84
N CYS A 44 -1.84 -9.33 -1.62
CA CYS A 44 -0.46 -9.25 -1.15
C CYS A 44 0.53 -9.46 -2.30
N THR A 45 1.72 -8.88 -2.17
CA THR A 45 2.88 -9.22 -3.01
C THR A 45 3.54 -10.51 -2.48
N PRO A 46 4.42 -11.17 -3.27
CA PRO A 46 5.21 -12.31 -2.79
C PRO A 46 6.06 -12.00 -1.56
N GLU A 47 6.48 -10.74 -1.40
CA GLU A 47 7.30 -10.25 -0.28
C GLU A 47 6.47 -10.01 1.00
N GLY A 48 5.14 -10.14 0.92
CA GLY A 48 4.24 -10.02 2.07
C GLY A 48 3.71 -8.61 2.35
N THR A 49 4.04 -7.63 1.50
CA THR A 49 3.47 -6.27 1.57
C THR A 49 2.16 -6.18 0.80
N PHE A 50 1.46 -5.05 0.91
CA PHE A 50 0.24 -4.82 0.14
C PHE A 50 0.57 -4.49 -1.32
N ALA A 51 -0.05 -5.21 -2.25
CA ALA A 51 0.03 -4.88 -3.66
C ALA A 51 -0.48 -3.46 -3.92
N MET A 52 0.19 -2.74 -4.83
CA MET A 52 -0.11 -1.35 -5.20
C MET A 52 -1.58 -1.07 -5.52
N LYS A 53 -2.28 -2.06 -6.10
CA LYS A 53 -3.71 -2.00 -6.39
C LYS A 53 -4.49 -2.94 -5.47
N GLN A 54 -5.43 -2.37 -4.70
CA GLN A 54 -6.42 -3.09 -3.92
C GLN A 54 -7.81 -2.94 -4.52
N ASN A 55 -8.76 -3.76 -4.05
CA ASN A 55 -10.11 -3.79 -4.58
C ASN A 55 -11.17 -3.56 -3.51
N ARG A 56 -12.29 -2.99 -3.95
CA ARG A 56 -13.52 -2.83 -3.17
C ARG A 56 -14.70 -3.02 -4.11
N GLY A 57 -15.21 -4.26 -4.19
CA GLY A 57 -16.29 -4.62 -5.10
C GLY A 57 -15.85 -4.53 -6.57
N SER A 58 -16.60 -3.76 -7.37
CA SER A 58 -16.30 -3.52 -8.79
C SER A 58 -15.21 -2.48 -9.02
N MET A 59 -14.73 -1.84 -7.95
CA MET A 59 -13.75 -0.77 -8.01
C MET A 59 -12.40 -1.20 -7.47
N SER A 60 -11.37 -0.49 -7.88
CA SER A 60 -9.98 -0.66 -7.46
C SER A 60 -9.35 0.68 -7.15
N TYR A 61 -8.39 0.67 -6.24
CA TYR A 61 -7.76 1.86 -5.69
C TYR A 61 -6.28 1.62 -5.40
N CYS A 62 -5.50 2.69 -5.43
CA CYS A 62 -4.10 2.64 -5.10
C CYS A 62 -3.90 2.72 -3.57
N VAL A 63 -2.94 1.95 -3.06
CA VAL A 63 -2.53 1.99 -1.66
C VAL A 63 -1.03 2.20 -1.55
N ASP A 64 -0.52 2.53 -0.36
CA ASP A 64 0.91 2.51 -0.02
C ASP A 64 1.37 1.11 0.47
N GLU A 65 2.66 0.97 0.83
CA GLU A 65 3.24 -0.30 1.32
C GLU A 65 2.45 -0.92 2.48
N CYS A 66 1.79 -0.09 3.29
CA CYS A 66 1.01 -0.47 4.44
C CYS A 66 -0.47 -0.74 4.14
N GLY A 67 -0.88 -0.65 2.87
CA GLY A 67 -2.27 -0.86 2.47
C GLY A 67 -3.16 0.35 2.73
N VAL A 68 -2.60 1.51 3.08
CA VAL A 68 -3.35 2.75 3.26
C VAL A 68 -3.70 3.33 1.90
N ARG A 69 -4.99 3.65 1.69
CA ARG A 69 -5.46 4.22 0.43
C ARG A 69 -4.81 5.57 0.13
N LEU A 70 -4.25 5.69 -1.07
CA LEU A 70 -3.76 6.94 -1.64
C LEU A 70 -4.94 7.76 -2.16
N ALA A 71 -5.44 8.69 -1.36
CA ALA A 71 -6.72 9.38 -1.59
C ALA A 71 -6.74 10.31 -2.82
N ASP A 72 -5.57 10.78 -3.26
CA ASP A 72 -5.40 11.68 -4.42
C ASP A 72 -5.70 11.00 -5.77
N TYR A 73 -5.74 9.67 -5.78
CA TYR A 73 -6.01 8.87 -6.96
C TYR A 73 -7.46 8.39 -7.00
N VAL A 74 -8.04 8.52 -8.17
CA VAL A 74 -9.44 8.17 -8.43
C VAL A 74 -9.53 6.65 -8.59
N MET A 75 -10.56 6.06 -7.97
CA MET A 75 -10.83 4.65 -8.13
C MET A 75 -11.22 4.33 -9.58
N LYS A 76 -10.76 3.21 -10.10
CA LYS A 76 -11.10 2.71 -11.44
C LYS A 76 -11.87 1.40 -11.34
N GLN A 77 -12.65 1.06 -12.35
CA GLN A 77 -13.23 -0.29 -12.44
C GLN A 77 -12.10 -1.33 -12.40
N ARG A 78 -12.23 -2.36 -11.55
CA ARG A 78 -11.12 -3.29 -11.23
C ARG A 78 -10.56 -4.02 -12.46
N TRP A 79 -11.41 -4.21 -13.47
CA TRP A 79 -11.11 -4.89 -14.72
C TRP A 79 -10.42 -4.00 -15.76
N VAL A 80 -10.42 -2.67 -15.56
CA VAL A 80 -9.79 -1.73 -16.48
C VAL A 80 -8.33 -1.56 -16.10
N ARG A 81 -7.44 -1.64 -17.10
CA ARG A 81 -6.00 -1.53 -16.90
C ARG A 81 -5.61 -0.19 -16.25
N HIS A 82 -4.92 -0.32 -15.12
CA HIS A 82 -4.12 0.66 -14.40
C HIS A 82 -3.37 -0.16 -13.33
N ASP A 83 -2.12 0.19 -13.06
CA ASP A 83 -1.26 -0.60 -12.18
C ASP A 83 -0.99 0.08 -10.84
N CYS A 84 -1.21 1.39 -10.68
CA CYS A 84 -0.86 2.16 -9.47
C CYS A 84 0.66 2.30 -9.23
N SER A 85 1.50 1.98 -10.22
CA SER A 85 2.97 2.06 -10.12
C SER A 85 3.45 3.46 -9.74
N CYS A 86 3.07 4.47 -10.53
CA CYS A 86 3.44 5.87 -10.29
C CYS A 86 2.93 6.39 -8.93
N ALA A 87 1.73 5.98 -8.51
CA ALA A 87 1.18 6.34 -7.21
C ALA A 87 1.98 5.74 -6.05
N ARG A 88 2.39 4.48 -6.18
CA ARG A 88 3.18 3.78 -5.17
C ARG A 88 4.57 4.38 -5.03
N ASP A 89 5.29 4.54 -6.13
CA ASP A 89 6.65 5.09 -6.14
C ASP A 89 6.70 6.49 -5.49
N LYS A 90 5.64 7.30 -5.66
CA LYS A 90 5.54 8.62 -5.03
C LYS A 90 5.25 8.56 -3.53
N ALA A 91 4.39 7.62 -3.10
CA ALA A 91 4.13 7.39 -1.69
C ALA A 91 5.42 6.95 -0.97
N ASP A 92 6.18 6.05 -1.60
CA ASP A 92 7.43 5.53 -1.06
C ASP A 92 8.54 6.59 -1.05
N ALA A 93 8.52 7.55 -1.99
CA ALA A 93 9.37 8.74 -1.96
C ALA A 93 9.00 9.77 -0.87
N GLY A 94 7.93 9.52 -0.10
CA GLY A 94 7.50 10.36 1.03
C GLY A 94 6.78 11.66 0.64
N ILE A 95 6.40 11.84 -0.63
CA ILE A 95 5.68 13.02 -1.11
C ILE A 95 4.28 12.62 -1.57
N TYR A 96 3.30 12.75 -0.68
CA TYR A 96 1.88 12.50 -0.95
C TYR A 96 1.20 13.70 -1.65
N THR A 97 1.74 14.15 -2.78
CA THR A 97 1.06 15.14 -3.64
C THR A 97 0.91 14.65 -5.06
N LYS A 98 -0.18 15.07 -5.70
CA LYS A 98 -0.53 14.79 -7.10
C LYS A 98 0.52 15.39 -8.07
N HIS A 99 1.64 14.70 -8.29
CA HIS A 99 2.72 15.18 -9.15
C HIS A 99 2.42 14.92 -10.65
N PRO A 100 2.81 15.83 -11.57
CA PRO A 100 2.33 15.89 -12.96
C PRO A 100 2.50 14.61 -13.80
N ASP A 101 3.47 13.74 -13.49
CA ASP A 101 3.71 12.52 -14.28
C ASP A 101 2.80 11.33 -13.96
N CYS A 102 1.94 11.37 -12.94
CA CYS A 102 0.93 10.31 -12.77
C CYS A 102 -0.38 10.70 -13.45
N ASP A 103 -1.04 9.74 -14.08
CA ASP A 103 -2.45 9.89 -14.45
C ASP A 103 -3.34 9.91 -13.18
N ARG A 104 -4.62 10.25 -13.37
CA ARG A 104 -5.59 10.33 -12.26
C ARG A 104 -5.90 8.98 -11.59
N TYR A 105 -5.44 7.86 -12.16
CA TYR A 105 -5.65 6.50 -11.67
C TYR A 105 -4.38 5.88 -11.08
N GLY A 106 -3.28 6.64 -11.00
CA GLY A 106 -2.03 6.23 -10.38
C GLY A 106 -1.06 5.49 -11.29
N ALA A 107 -1.35 5.37 -12.59
CA ALA A 107 -0.36 4.89 -13.57
C ALA A 107 0.54 6.05 -14.01
N TYR A 108 1.72 5.76 -14.56
CA TYR A 108 2.50 6.77 -15.25
C TYR A 108 1.71 7.32 -16.45
N ALA A 109 1.63 8.65 -16.56
CA ALA A 109 0.99 9.28 -17.70
C ALA A 109 1.73 8.86 -18.98
N ALA A 110 1.00 8.30 -19.95
CA ALA A 110 1.56 8.06 -21.28
C ALA A 110 1.98 9.41 -21.85
N ARG A 111 3.29 9.67 -21.93
CA ARG A 111 3.78 10.84 -22.66
C ARG A 111 3.34 10.68 -24.11
N PRO A 112 2.84 11.75 -24.77
CA PRO A 112 2.67 11.72 -26.21
C PRO A 112 3.99 11.27 -26.82
N LYS A 113 3.96 10.31 -27.75
CA LYS A 113 5.10 10.08 -28.63
C LYS A 113 5.23 11.36 -29.46
N VAL A 114 6.17 12.22 -29.07
CA VAL A 114 6.68 13.31 -29.92
C VAL A 114 7.41 12.71 -31.12
#